data_AF-A0A815KUP2-F1
#
_entry.id   AF-A0A815KUP2-F1
#
_cell.length_a   1.000
_cell.length_b   1.000
_cell.length_c   1.000
_cell.angle_alpha   90.00
_cell.angle_beta   90.00
_cell.angle_gamma   90.00
#
_symmetry.space_group_name_H-M   'P 1'
#
loop_
_entity.id
_entity.type
_entity.pdbx_description
1 polymer ?
#
loop_
_entity_poly.entity_id
_entity_poly.type
_entity_poly.pdbx_seq_one_letter_code
_entity_poly.pdbx_strand_id
1 'polypeptide(L)'
;MDRWLRVQFPFRVKELCTKKRVLIGAFIILIFSIALNSHLLLPSLGVVPGAIACAPNPMSNPTYQYFYTEIWPILITTLQIVLPTTLLLIFSIKMFIGLHHQQQKKQQLKQGRRRTFLDRQMLIIMLTSIFLFFITQIPLSLFTLLIFSVLRNELGLQQLLQLNTIVTFVASINYAVS
;
A
#
# COMPACT_ATOMS: atom_id res chain seq x y z
N MET A 1 -0.69 -8.82 7.73
CA MET A 1 -1.86 -9.71 7.99
C MET A 1 -1.46 -11.11 8.44
N ASP A 2 -0.64 -11.84 7.69
CA ASP A 2 -0.23 -13.21 8.04
C ASP A 2 0.42 -13.31 9.44
N ARG A 3 1.26 -12.32 9.80
CA ARG A 3 1.86 -12.21 11.13
C ARG A 3 0.84 -11.99 12.25
N TRP A 4 -0.20 -11.19 12.01
CA TRP A 4 -1.28 -10.94 12.97
C TRP A 4 -2.06 -12.22 13.27
N LEU A 5 -2.37 -13.03 12.25
CA LEU A 5 -3.03 -14.33 12.42
C LEU A 5 -2.22 -15.28 13.31
N ARG A 6 -0.88 -15.20 13.28
CA ARG A 6 -0.03 -16.04 14.16
C ARG A 6 -0.05 -15.64 15.62
N VAL A 7 -0.12 -14.33 15.89
CA VAL A 7 -0.20 -13.83 17.26
C VAL A 7 -1.58 -14.10 17.86
N GLN A 8 -2.64 -13.95 17.07
CA GLN A 8 -4.02 -14.10 17.54
C GLN A 8 -4.44 -15.58 17.63
N PHE A 9 -4.07 -16.40 16.64
CA PHE A 9 -4.46 -17.81 16.56
C PHE A 9 -3.27 -18.78 16.40
N PRO A 10 -2.32 -18.83 17.36
CA PRO A 10 -1.07 -19.59 17.22
C PRO A 10 -1.27 -21.08 16.91
N PHE A 11 -2.38 -21.67 17.34
CA PHE A 11 -2.70 -23.08 17.10
C PHE A 11 -3.43 -23.34 15.76
N ARG A 12 -4.12 -22.33 15.20
CA ARG A 12 -4.83 -22.45 13.92
C ARG A 12 -4.06 -21.90 12.73
N VAL A 13 -2.87 -21.33 12.93
CA VAL A 13 -2.00 -20.84 11.83
C VAL A 13 -1.75 -21.92 10.79
N LYS A 14 -1.48 -23.16 11.23
CA LYS A 14 -1.19 -24.26 10.31
C LYS A 14 -2.37 -24.61 9.41
N GLU A 15 -3.59 -24.39 9.87
CA GLU A 15 -4.83 -24.61 9.09
C GLU A 15 -5.24 -23.37 8.27
N LEU A 16 -5.03 -22.17 8.82
CA LEU A 16 -5.43 -20.92 8.19
C LEU A 16 -4.45 -20.48 7.10
N CYS A 17 -3.14 -20.64 7.33
CA CYS A 17 -2.06 -20.23 6.44
C CYS A 17 -1.55 -21.41 5.59
N THR A 18 -2.48 -22.17 5.00
CA THR A 18 -2.10 -23.24 4.07
C THR A 18 -1.59 -22.65 2.76
N LYS A 19 -0.60 -23.30 2.14
CA LYS A 19 -0.03 -22.88 0.85
C LYS A 19 -1.12 -22.61 -0.20
N LYS A 20 -2.16 -23.45 -0.25
CA LYS A 20 -3.31 -23.31 -1.15
C LYS A 20 -4.08 -22.01 -0.91
N ARG A 21 -4.40 -21.66 0.34
CA ARG A 21 -5.14 -20.42 0.67
C ARG A 21 -4.34 -19.17 0.39
N VAL A 22 -3.03 -19.19 0.69
CA VAL A 22 -2.12 -18.09 0.36
C VAL A 22 -2.06 -17.89 -1.16
N LEU A 23 -1.96 -18.97 -1.92
CA LEU A 23 -1.95 -18.90 -3.39
C LEU A 23 -3.27 -18.35 -3.95
N ILE A 24 -4.41 -18.79 -3.41
CA ILE A 24 -5.74 -18.27 -3.79
C ILE A 24 -5.81 -16.77 -3.49
N GLY A 25 -5.36 -16.34 -2.30
CA GLY A 25 -5.32 -14.92 -1.94
C GLY A 25 -4.44 -14.10 -2.89
N ALA A 26 -3.23 -14.59 -3.20
CA ALA A 26 -2.34 -13.95 -4.16
C ALA A 26 -2.95 -13.86 -5.56
N PHE A 27 -3.66 -14.91 -6.01
CA PHE A 27 -4.34 -14.93 -7.30
C PHE A 27 -5.51 -13.93 -7.35
N ILE A 28 -6.29 -13.81 -6.27
CA ILE A 28 -7.35 -12.79 -6.15
C ILE A 28 -6.76 -11.38 -6.24
N ILE A 29 -5.66 -11.12 -5.52
CA ILE A 29 -4.97 -9.83 -5.57
C ILE A 29 -4.49 -9.55 -7.00
N LEU A 30 -3.90 -10.54 -7.68
CA LEU A 30 -3.45 -10.40 -9.06
C LEU A 30 -4.59 -10.03 -10.01
N ILE A 31 -5.72 -10.75 -9.95
CA ILE A 31 -6.91 -10.44 -10.78
C ILE A 31 -7.39 -9.01 -10.51
N PHE A 32 -7.49 -8.62 -9.24
CA PHE A 32 -7.93 -7.29 -8.86
C PHE A 32 -6.96 -6.20 -9.35
N SER A 33 -5.65 -6.45 -9.27
CA SER A 33 -4.62 -5.56 -9.82
C SER A 33 -4.75 -5.42 -11.34
N ILE A 34 -4.99 -6.51 -12.07
CA ILE A 34 -5.20 -6.47 -13.52
C ILE A 34 -6.47 -5.67 -13.84
N ALA A 35 -7.58 -5.93 -13.14
CA ALA A 35 -8.85 -5.24 -13.36
C ALA A 35 -8.75 -3.73 -13.07
N LEU A 36 -8.03 -3.34 -12.02
CA LEU A 36 -7.78 -1.92 -11.73
C LEU A 36 -6.97 -1.25 -12.85
N ASN A 37 -5.94 -1.92 -13.34
CA ASN A 37 -5.02 -1.34 -14.33
C ASN A 37 -5.45 -1.57 -15.78
N SER A 38 -6.53 -2.31 -16.05
CA SER A 38 -6.96 -2.64 -17.42
C SER A 38 -7.34 -1.40 -18.22
N HIS A 39 -7.73 -0.31 -17.56
CA HIS A 39 -8.03 0.95 -18.22
C HIS A 39 -6.81 1.52 -18.99
N LEU A 40 -5.59 1.18 -18.56
CA LEU A 40 -4.35 1.60 -19.25
C LEU A 40 -4.17 0.96 -20.63
N LEU A 41 -4.90 -0.12 -20.91
CA LEU A 41 -4.88 -0.83 -22.20
C LEU A 41 -5.86 -0.26 -23.21
N LEU A 42 -6.65 0.76 -22.85
CA LEU A 42 -7.57 1.38 -23.80
C LEU A 42 -6.79 2.13 -24.90
N PRO A 43 -7.27 2.08 -26.16
CA PRO A 43 -6.65 2.81 -27.27
C PRO A 43 -6.74 4.34 -27.12
N SER A 44 -7.58 4.83 -26.20
CA SER A 44 -7.66 6.25 -25.84
C SER A 44 -6.48 6.74 -25.00
N LEU A 45 -5.64 5.83 -24.47
CA LEU A 45 -4.38 6.14 -23.81
C LEU A 45 -3.23 5.94 -24.79
N GLY A 46 -2.48 7.00 -25.12
CA GLY A 46 -1.40 6.90 -26.10
C GLY A 46 -0.48 8.12 -26.11
N VAL A 47 0.45 8.13 -27.07
CA VAL A 47 1.33 9.27 -27.30
C VAL A 47 0.53 10.37 -28.00
N VAL A 48 0.14 11.40 -27.26
CA VAL A 48 -0.52 12.58 -27.80
C VAL A 48 0.55 13.53 -28.36
N PRO A 49 0.36 14.16 -29.53
CA PRO A 49 1.31 15.15 -30.04
C PRO A 49 1.55 16.26 -29.02
N GLY A 50 2.81 16.48 -28.64
CA GLY A 50 3.20 17.45 -27.61
C GLY A 50 3.15 16.93 -26.16
N ALA A 51 2.68 15.71 -25.91
CA ALA A 51 2.79 15.05 -24.61
C ALA A 51 4.12 14.29 -24.51
N ILE A 52 4.80 14.46 -23.37
CA ILE A 52 6.09 13.80 -23.08
C ILE A 52 5.89 12.40 -22.45
N ALA A 53 4.64 12.03 -22.17
CA ALA A 53 4.24 10.75 -21.59
C ALA A 53 2.92 10.28 -22.20
N CYS A 54 2.61 9.00 -22.02
CA CYS A 54 1.31 8.45 -22.40
C CYS A 54 0.22 9.19 -21.61
N ALA A 55 -0.73 9.77 -22.33
CA ALA A 55 -1.82 10.53 -21.75
C ALA A 55 -3.13 10.22 -22.50
N PRO A 56 -4.28 10.37 -21.84
CA PRO A 56 -5.56 10.33 -22.53
C PRO A 56 -5.63 11.43 -23.58
N ASN A 57 -6.05 11.11 -24.81
CA ASN A 57 -6.23 12.12 -25.85
C ASN A 57 -7.54 12.91 -25.63
N PRO A 58 -7.48 14.21 -25.28
CA PRO A 58 -8.64 15.03 -24.93
C PRO A 58 -9.65 15.15 -26.07
N MET A 59 -9.20 15.13 -27.32
CA MET A 59 -10.06 15.27 -28.49
C MET A 59 -10.81 13.98 -28.84
N SER A 60 -10.23 12.82 -28.51
CA SER A 60 -10.82 11.52 -28.84
C SER A 60 -11.86 11.05 -27.83
N ASN A 61 -11.65 11.36 -26.54
CA ASN A 61 -12.51 10.89 -25.46
C ASN A 61 -12.38 11.78 -24.20
N PRO A 62 -13.16 12.88 -24.11
CA PRO A 62 -13.10 13.81 -22.98
C PRO A 62 -13.58 13.16 -21.67
N THR A 63 -14.47 12.17 -21.74
CA THR A 63 -14.95 11.43 -20.56
C THR A 63 -13.83 10.59 -19.96
N TYR A 64 -13.04 9.91 -20.79
CA TYR A 64 -11.88 9.15 -20.33
C TYR A 64 -10.79 10.05 -19.75
N GLN A 65 -10.59 11.23 -20.33
CA GLN A 65 -9.70 12.23 -19.75
C GLN A 65 -10.13 12.61 -18.33
N TYR A 66 -11.40 12.98 -18.13
CA TYR A 66 -11.94 13.30 -16.80
C TYR A 66 -11.74 12.16 -15.80
N PHE A 67 -12.02 10.91 -16.21
CA PHE A 67 -11.76 9.75 -15.37
C PHE A 67 -10.29 9.63 -14.98
N TYR A 68 -9.38 9.74 -15.94
CA TYR A 68 -7.94 9.58 -15.71
C TYR A 68 -7.33 10.71 -14.87
N THR A 69 -7.84 11.93 -15.01
CA THR A 69 -7.33 13.11 -14.31
C THR A 69 -7.94 13.25 -12.91
N GLU A 70 -9.25 13.13 -12.78
CA GLU A 70 -9.95 13.46 -11.52
C GLU A 70 -10.21 12.21 -10.67
N ILE A 71 -10.76 11.16 -11.28
CA ILE A 71 -11.28 9.99 -10.55
C ILE A 71 -10.15 9.02 -10.20
N TRP A 72 -9.30 8.71 -11.18
CA TRP A 72 -8.28 7.67 -11.06
C TRP A 72 -7.24 7.95 -9.95
N PRO A 73 -6.70 9.18 -9.79
CA PRO A 73 -5.76 9.47 -8.72
C PRO A 73 -6.38 9.32 -7.32
N ILE A 74 -7.65 9.73 -7.15
CA ILE A 74 -8.39 9.56 -5.90
C ILE A 74 -8.56 8.06 -5.60
N LEU A 75 -8.94 7.28 -6.62
CA LEU A 75 -9.15 5.84 -6.50
C LEU A 75 -7.85 5.10 -6.15
N ILE A 76 -6.74 5.40 -6.84
CA ILE A 76 -5.41 4.88 -6.51
C ILE A 76 -5.03 5.25 -5.08
N THR A 77 -5.14 6.53 -4.72
CA THR A 77 -4.74 7.02 -3.38
C THR A 77 -5.53 6.30 -2.28
N THR A 78 -6.83 6.12 -2.50
CA THR A 78 -7.71 5.44 -1.54
C THR A 78 -7.35 3.97 -1.40
N LEU A 79 -7.18 3.25 -2.53
CA LEU A 79 -6.92 1.82 -2.52
C LEU A 79 -5.49 1.46 -2.10
N GLN A 80 -4.50 2.28 -2.44
CA GLN A 80 -3.09 1.99 -2.21
C GLN A 80 -2.53 2.60 -0.93
N ILE A 81 -3.16 3.65 -0.39
CA ILE A 81 -2.72 4.28 0.87
C ILE A 81 -3.78 4.13 1.96
N VAL A 82 -4.97 4.68 1.77
CA VAL A 82 -5.96 4.75 2.86
C VAL A 82 -6.38 3.36 3.33
N LEU A 83 -6.72 2.48 2.40
CA LEU A 83 -7.15 1.12 2.72
C LEU A 83 -6.06 0.29 3.41
N PRO A 84 -4.82 0.13 2.89
CA PRO A 84 -3.79 -0.63 3.57
C PRO A 84 -3.36 0.00 4.88
N THR A 85 -3.33 1.33 4.99
CA THR A 85 -2.99 2.03 6.23
C THR A 85 -4.02 1.74 7.33
N THR A 86 -5.30 1.87 7.02
CA THR A 86 -6.39 1.60 7.97
C THR A 86 -6.38 0.14 8.41
N LEU A 87 -6.20 -0.80 7.47
CA LEU A 87 -6.07 -2.22 7.79
C LEU A 87 -4.85 -2.50 8.68
N LEU A 88 -3.67 -1.94 8.36
CA LEU A 88 -2.45 -2.10 9.15
C LEU A 88 -2.61 -1.54 10.56
N LEU A 89 -3.23 -0.36 10.71
CA LEU A 89 -3.52 0.24 12.01
C LEU A 89 -4.46 -0.63 12.84
N ILE A 90 -5.57 -1.10 12.26
CA ILE A 90 -6.53 -1.99 12.93
C ILE A 90 -5.83 -3.28 13.39
N PHE A 91 -5.02 -3.89 12.53
CA PHE A 91 -4.29 -5.11 12.89
C PHE A 91 -3.24 -4.86 13.98
N SER A 92 -2.50 -3.76 13.93
CA SER A 92 -1.53 -3.39 14.96
C SER A 92 -2.20 -3.13 16.31
N ILE A 93 -3.32 -2.41 16.35
CA ILE A 93 -4.09 -2.16 17.58
C ILE A 93 -4.57 -3.49 18.17
N LYS A 94 -5.20 -4.35 17.35
CA LYS A 94 -5.65 -5.67 17.82
C LYS A 94 -4.50 -6.55 18.29
N MET A 95 -3.35 -6.49 17.63
CA MET A 95 -2.15 -7.23 18.05
C MET A 95 -1.64 -6.74 19.41
N PHE A 96 -1.57 -5.42 19.60
CA PHE A 96 -1.12 -4.82 20.84
C PHE A 96 -2.00 -5.22 22.02
N ILE A 97 -3.33 -5.10 21.88
CA ILE A 97 -4.30 -5.52 22.89
C ILE A 97 -4.15 -7.02 23.19
N GLY A 98 -4.04 -7.86 22.15
CA GLY A 98 -3.89 -9.31 22.28
C GLY A 98 -2.62 -9.71 23.04
N LEU A 99 -1.49 -9.05 22.74
CA LEU A 99 -0.22 -9.29 23.44
C LEU A 99 -0.27 -8.86 24.90
N HIS A 100 -0.87 -7.70 25.19
CA HIS A 100 -1.02 -7.21 26.57
C HIS A 100 -1.84 -8.20 27.41
N HIS A 101 -2.96 -8.67 26.88
CA HIS A 101 -3.80 -9.65 27.55
C HIS A 101 -3.08 -11.00 27.77
N GLN A 102 -2.28 -11.44 26.80
CA GLN A 102 -1.47 -12.66 26.95
C GLN A 102 -0.33 -12.49 27.97
N GLN A 103 0.29 -11.32 28.06
CA GLN A 103 1.34 -11.06 29.06
C GLN A 103 0.77 -11.12 30.48
N GLN A 104 -0.41 -10.53 30.71
CA GLN A 104 -1.10 -10.62 32.01
C GLN A 104 -1.40 -12.07 32.40
N LYS A 105 -1.91 -12.89 31.47
CA LYS A 105 -2.17 -14.32 31.72
C LYS A 105 -0.88 -15.13 31.96
N LYS A 106 0.22 -14.80 31.27
CA LYS A 106 1.51 -15.50 31.44
C LYS A 106 2.21 -15.16 32.75
N GLN A 107 2.05 -13.94 33.28
CA GLN A 107 2.56 -13.57 34.60
C GLN A 107 1.99 -14.47 35.71
N GLN A 108 0.76 -14.97 35.54
CA GLN A 108 0.14 -15.91 36.48
C GLN A 108 0.67 -17.34 36.36
N LEU A 109 1.24 -17.75 35.21
CA LEU A 109 1.60 -19.15 34.92
C LEU A 109 3.11 -19.44 34.95
N LYS A 110 3.98 -18.47 35.26
CA LYS A 110 5.47 -18.62 35.33
C LYS A 110 6.12 -19.36 34.14
N GLN A 111 5.45 -19.47 32.99
CA GLN A 111 5.95 -20.21 31.82
C GLN A 111 6.55 -19.29 30.75
N GLY A 112 7.85 -19.50 30.47
CA GLY A 112 8.46 -19.35 29.14
C GLY A 112 8.96 -17.97 28.72
N ARG A 113 10.20 -17.61 29.11
CA ARG A 113 10.94 -16.42 28.62
C ARG A 113 11.17 -16.38 27.10
N ARG A 114 11.23 -17.53 26.42
CA ARG A 114 11.70 -17.64 25.02
C ARG A 114 10.68 -17.19 23.97
N ARG A 115 9.37 -17.34 24.23
CA ARG A 115 8.30 -16.88 23.30
C ARG A 115 8.18 -15.35 23.27
N THR A 116 8.42 -14.69 24.40
CA THR A 116 8.27 -13.23 24.55
C THR A 116 9.24 -12.44 23.66
N PHE A 117 10.44 -12.97 23.41
CA PHE A 117 11.42 -12.35 22.51
C PHE A 117 10.95 -12.35 21.05
N LEU A 118 10.46 -13.49 20.55
CA LEU A 118 9.94 -13.63 19.19
C LEU A 118 8.71 -12.73 18.96
N ASP A 119 7.78 -12.69 19.92
CA ASP A 119 6.59 -11.83 19.86
C ASP A 119 6.98 -10.34 19.78
N ARG A 120 7.96 -9.92 20.59
CA ARG A 120 8.47 -8.54 20.59
C ARG A 120 9.20 -8.19 19.30
N GLN A 121 10.02 -9.09 18.77
CA GLN A 121 10.70 -8.91 17.48
C GLN A 121 9.69 -8.79 16.33
N MET A 122 8.64 -9.61 16.34
CA MET A 122 7.59 -9.56 15.32
C MET A 122 6.81 -8.24 15.36
N LEU A 123 6.55 -7.70 16.56
CA LEU A 123 5.93 -6.39 16.75
C LEU A 123 6.84 -5.26 16.28
N ILE A 124 8.13 -5.30 16.59
CA ILE A 124 9.11 -4.30 16.12
C ILE A 124 9.11 -4.28 14.59
N ILE A 125 9.24 -5.43 13.93
CA ILE A 125 9.26 -5.45 12.46
C ILE A 125 7.95 -4.91 11.89
N MET A 126 6.78 -5.23 12.50
CA MET A 126 5.49 -4.70 12.03
C MET A 126 5.41 -3.17 12.17
N LEU A 127 5.88 -2.61 13.28
CA LEU A 127 5.95 -1.16 13.48
C LEU A 127 6.92 -0.50 12.51
N THR A 128 8.10 -1.10 12.29
CA THR A 128 9.08 -0.61 11.31
C THR A 128 8.49 -0.60 9.91
N SER A 129 7.79 -1.66 9.48
CA SER A 129 7.12 -1.70 8.18
C SER A 129 6.04 -0.62 8.05
N ILE A 130 5.26 -0.36 9.11
CA ILE A 130 4.26 0.72 9.11
C ILE A 130 4.92 2.09 8.99
N PHE A 131 6.00 2.32 9.73
CA PHE A 131 6.74 3.58 9.70
C PHE A 131 7.37 3.84 8.32
N LEU A 132 8.03 2.82 7.75
CA LEU A 132 8.58 2.88 6.39
C LEU A 132 7.49 3.13 5.34
N PHE A 133 6.33 2.48 5.49
CA PHE A 133 5.18 2.71 4.63
C PHE A 133 4.73 4.17 4.67
N PHE A 134 4.57 4.75 5.86
CA PHE A 134 4.17 6.15 5.98
C PHE A 134 5.19 7.13 5.40
N ILE A 135 6.49 6.94 5.71
CA ILE A 135 7.55 7.83 5.22
C ILE A 135 7.63 7.83 3.70
N THR A 136 7.41 6.68 3.06
CA THR A 136 7.59 6.55 1.61
C THR A 136 6.30 6.85 0.83
N GLN A 137 5.14 6.45 1.36
CA GLN A 137 3.87 6.56 0.64
C GLN A 137 3.16 7.90 0.85
N ILE A 138 3.28 8.55 2.02
CA ILE A 138 2.67 9.87 2.23
C ILE A 138 3.24 10.90 1.24
N PRO A 139 4.58 11.05 1.07
CA PRO A 139 5.12 12.02 0.13
C PRO A 139 4.69 11.74 -1.31
N LEU A 140 4.63 10.48 -1.73
CA LEU A 140 4.14 10.09 -3.06
C LEU A 140 2.67 10.47 -3.29
N SER A 141 1.83 10.19 -2.29
CA SER A 141 0.39 10.50 -2.35
C SER A 141 0.16 12.00 -2.41
N LEU A 142 0.81 12.74 -1.51
CA LEU A 142 0.72 14.19 -1.46
C LEU A 142 1.23 14.79 -2.75
N PHE A 143 2.36 14.31 -3.28
CA PHE A 143 2.89 14.78 -4.56
C PHE A 143 1.90 14.52 -5.70
N THR A 144 1.31 13.33 -5.79
CA THR A 144 0.33 12.98 -6.83
C THR A 144 -0.91 13.89 -6.75
N LEU A 145 -1.43 14.14 -5.54
CA LEU A 145 -2.58 15.02 -5.33
C LEU A 145 -2.25 16.50 -5.59
N LEU A 146 -1.04 16.95 -5.22
CA LEU A 146 -0.60 18.34 -5.35
C LEU A 146 -0.20 18.69 -6.78
N ILE A 147 0.41 17.77 -7.55
CA ILE A 147 0.58 17.92 -9.00
C ILE A 147 -0.76 18.22 -9.64
N PHE A 148 -1.78 17.47 -9.22
CA PHE A 148 -3.08 17.53 -9.83
C PHE A 148 -3.82 18.84 -9.53
N SER A 149 -3.74 19.31 -8.28
CA SER A 149 -4.52 20.45 -7.81
C SER A 149 -3.82 21.81 -7.92
N VAL A 150 -2.49 21.87 -7.78
CA VAL A 150 -1.77 23.15 -7.58
C VAL A 150 -0.51 23.28 -8.44
N LEU A 151 0.38 22.29 -8.44
CA LEU A 151 1.72 22.44 -9.04
C LEU A 151 1.71 22.46 -10.59
N ARG A 152 0.65 21.98 -11.25
CA ARG A 152 0.55 22.01 -12.72
C ARG A 152 0.61 23.44 -13.28
N ASN A 153 0.20 24.45 -12.51
CA ASN A 153 0.15 25.85 -12.94
C ASN A 153 1.39 26.66 -12.52
N GLU A 154 2.09 26.23 -11.46
CA GLU A 154 3.17 26.99 -10.80
C GLU A 154 4.57 26.51 -11.21
N LEU A 155 4.75 25.21 -11.47
CA LEU A 155 6.07 24.65 -11.80
C LEU A 155 6.21 24.33 -13.29
N GLY A 156 7.43 24.55 -13.80
CA GLY A 156 7.81 24.12 -15.13
C GLY A 156 7.76 22.59 -15.27
N LEU A 157 7.36 22.11 -16.44
CA LEU A 157 7.15 20.69 -16.74
C LEU A 157 8.39 19.80 -16.45
N GLN A 158 9.60 20.32 -16.63
CA GLN A 158 10.83 19.59 -16.29
C GLN A 158 11.01 19.38 -14.78
N GLN A 159 10.67 20.37 -13.96
CA GLN A 159 10.79 20.26 -12.50
C GLN A 159 9.79 19.22 -11.96
N LEU A 160 8.57 19.19 -12.51
CA LEU A 160 7.57 18.18 -12.19
C LEU A 160 8.05 16.75 -12.50
N LEU A 161 8.68 16.54 -13.65
CA LEU A 161 9.22 15.23 -14.05
C LEU A 161 10.36 14.77 -13.14
N GLN A 162 11.27 15.67 -12.78
CA GLN A 162 12.36 15.38 -11.85
C GLN A 162 11.81 15.01 -10.47
N LEU A 163 10.85 15.80 -9.94
CA LEU A 163 10.24 15.51 -8.65
C LEU A 163 9.48 14.19 -8.67
N ASN A 164 8.75 13.89 -9.75
CA ASN A 164 8.05 12.61 -9.89
C ASN A 164 9.01 11.42 -9.90
N THR A 165 10.14 11.55 -10.59
CA THR A 165 11.17 10.51 -10.64
C THR A 165 11.77 10.25 -9.26
N ILE A 166 12.10 11.31 -8.52
CA ILE A 166 12.65 11.22 -7.16
C ILE A 166 11.65 10.55 -6.22
N VAL A 167 10.39 11.00 -6.24
CA VAL A 167 9.37 10.50 -5.31
C VAL A 167 8.99 9.05 -5.65
N THR A 168 8.92 8.70 -6.93
CA THR A 168 8.70 7.31 -7.38
C THR A 168 9.87 6.41 -7.00
N PHE A 169 11.11 6.91 -7.12
CA PHE A 169 12.30 6.18 -6.68
C PHE A 169 12.27 5.91 -5.17
N VAL A 170 11.95 6.92 -4.35
CA VAL A 170 11.80 6.76 -2.90
C VAL A 170 10.71 5.75 -2.56
N ALA A 171 9.57 5.78 -3.26
CA ALA A 171 8.52 4.78 -3.09
C ALA A 171 8.97 3.37 -3.50
N SER A 172 9.79 3.25 -4.56
CA SER A 172 10.32 1.97 -5.03
C SER A 172 11.25 1.27 -4.02
N ILE A 173 12.00 2.04 -3.24
CA ILE A 173 12.85 1.53 -2.15
C ILE A 173 12.01 0.78 -1.12
N ASN A 174 10.77 1.23 -0.87
CA ASN A 174 9.89 0.54 0.09
C ASN A 174 9.56 -0.89 -0.36
N TYR A 175 9.42 -1.13 -1.66
CA TYR A 175 9.21 -2.47 -2.20
C TYR A 175 10.46 -3.35 -2.16
N ALA A 176 11.66 -2.76 -2.11
CA ALA A 176 12.91 -3.50 -1.99
C ALA A 176 13.25 -3.88 -0.54
N VAL A 177 12.79 -3.07 0.43
CA VAL A 177 13.10 -3.24 1.86
C VAL A 177 12.03 -4.05 2.61
N SER A 178 10.78 -4.08 2.11
CA SER A 178 9.64 -4.77 2.73
C SER A 178 9.47 -6.21 2.25
#